data_AF-A0A2M9BX06-F1
#
_entry.id   AF-A0A2M9BX06-F1
#
_cell.length_a   1.000
_cell.length_b   1.000
_cell.length_c   1.000
_cell.angle_alpha   90.00
_cell.angle_beta   90.00
_cell.angle_gamma   90.00
#
_symmetry.space_group_name_H-M   'P 1'
#
loop_
_entity.id
_entity.type
_entity.pdbx_description
1 polymer ?
#
loop_
_entity_poly.entity_id
_entity_poly.type
_entity_poly.pdbx_seq_one_letter_code
_entity_poly.pdbx_strand_id
1 'polypeptide(L)'
;MKKIILVRHAKSDWPEETEDFDRPLADKGLEDAMNMSRFLKANNISIDYLVSSPAVRALNTCKIFNQTYNLNFDTDEKLYNPSERNFESVIYDLDNKHNSVAFFSHNNGISNFANSISEDIFHFPTCGVAGFEIDCDSWTDFDGANKKLLFFYEPGKI
;
A
#
# COMPACT_ATOMS: atom_id res chain seq x y z
N MET A 1 -5.99 2.92 -18.51
CA MET A 1 -5.28 1.95 -17.62
C MET A 1 -4.84 2.62 -16.33
N LYS A 2 -5.22 2.06 -15.18
CA LYS A 2 -4.83 2.50 -13.84
C LYS A 2 -4.03 1.41 -13.12
N LYS A 3 -3.29 1.77 -12.07
CA LYS A 3 -2.51 0.84 -11.24
C LYS A 3 -2.71 1.11 -9.76
N ILE A 4 -2.87 0.02 -9.02
CA ILE A 4 -2.96 0.02 -7.56
C ILE A 4 -1.75 -0.73 -7.02
N ILE A 5 -1.00 -0.09 -6.13
CA ILE A 5 0.09 -0.72 -5.39
C ILE A 5 -0.32 -0.83 -3.93
N LEU A 6 -0.50 -2.05 -3.44
CA LEU A 6 -0.83 -2.30 -2.05
C LEU A 6 0.46 -2.52 -1.26
N VAL A 7 0.69 -1.73 -0.22
CA VAL A 7 1.84 -1.83 0.68
C VAL A 7 1.34 -2.10 2.10
N ARG A 8 1.61 -3.28 2.64
CA ARG A 8 1.42 -3.49 4.09
C ARG A 8 2.51 -2.72 4.83
N HIS A 9 2.15 -2.02 5.90
CA HIS A 9 3.15 -1.32 6.73
C HIS A 9 4.33 -2.23 7.10
N ALA A 10 5.51 -1.65 7.22
CA ALA A 10 6.71 -2.37 7.62
C ALA A 10 6.64 -2.82 9.09
N LYS A 11 7.59 -3.65 9.51
CA LYS A 11 7.59 -4.25 10.84
C LYS A 11 7.55 -3.16 11.91
N SER A 12 6.52 -3.18 12.74
CA SER A 12 6.35 -2.26 13.86
C SER A 12 7.00 -2.79 15.13
N ASP A 13 7.27 -1.87 16.05
CA ASP A 13 7.76 -2.18 17.38
C ASP A 13 6.61 -2.18 18.42
N TRP A 14 6.93 -2.55 19.65
CA TRP A 14 6.06 -2.49 20.82
C TRP A 14 6.83 -1.92 22.03
N PRO A 15 7.06 -0.59 22.07
CA PRO A 15 7.54 0.07 23.28
C PRO A 15 6.50 -0.05 24.40
N GLU A 16 6.94 0.01 25.66
CA GLU A 16 6.04 0.03 26.80
C GLU A 16 5.07 1.23 26.70
N GLU A 17 3.84 1.03 27.19
CA GLU A 17 2.80 2.07 27.28
C GLU A 17 2.40 2.73 25.95
N THR A 18 2.61 2.05 24.81
CA THR A 18 2.24 2.58 23.49
C THR A 18 0.92 2.01 22.98
N GLU A 19 -0.05 2.88 22.69
CA GLU A 19 -1.31 2.53 22.02
C GLU A 19 -1.07 1.99 20.60
N ASP A 20 -1.93 1.09 20.10
CA ASP A 20 -1.66 0.44 18.80
C ASP A 20 -1.49 1.45 17.66
N PHE A 21 -2.27 2.53 17.64
CA PHE A 21 -2.21 3.56 16.60
C PHE A 21 -0.84 4.27 16.55
N ASP A 22 -0.21 4.46 17.70
CA ASP A 22 1.02 5.24 17.88
C ASP A 22 2.30 4.39 17.77
N ARG A 23 2.15 3.08 17.55
CA ARG A 23 3.29 2.16 17.45
C ARG A 23 4.27 2.58 16.35
N PRO A 24 5.56 2.74 16.68
CA PRO A 24 6.58 3.08 15.71
C PRO A 24 6.97 1.86 14.86
N LEU A 25 7.80 2.12 13.84
CA LEU A 25 8.50 1.07 13.13
C LEU A 25 9.66 0.54 13.98
N ALA A 26 9.90 -0.76 13.94
CA ALA A 26 11.12 -1.36 14.46
C ALA A 26 12.29 -1.09 13.50
N ASP A 27 13.54 -1.18 13.97
CA ASP A 27 14.74 -0.96 13.14
C ASP A 27 14.72 -1.79 11.85
N LYS A 28 14.35 -3.07 11.96
CA LYS A 28 14.22 -3.94 10.80
C LYS A 28 13.14 -3.46 9.81
N GLY A 29 12.04 -2.91 10.32
CA GLY A 29 10.99 -2.34 9.48
C GLY A 29 11.44 -1.07 8.74
N LEU A 30 12.27 -0.24 9.37
CA LEU A 30 12.88 0.92 8.71
C LEU A 30 13.77 0.48 7.53
N GLU A 31 14.61 -0.53 7.75
CA GLU A 31 15.48 -1.10 6.72
C GLU A 31 14.67 -1.73 5.58
N ASP A 32 13.67 -2.57 5.92
CA ASP A 32 12.84 -3.26 4.93
C ASP A 32 12.07 -2.27 4.05
N ALA A 33 11.50 -1.21 4.64
CA ALA A 33 10.80 -0.16 3.89
C ALA A 33 11.74 0.59 2.93
N MET A 34 12.96 0.89 3.39
CA MET A 34 13.95 1.57 2.57
C MET A 34 14.40 0.68 1.39
N ASN A 35 14.71 -0.58 1.66
CA ASN A 35 15.14 -1.54 0.64
C ASN A 35 14.02 -1.81 -0.37
N MET A 36 12.79 -2.05 0.10
CA MET A 36 11.64 -2.27 -0.78
C MET A 36 11.38 -1.05 -1.68
N SER A 37 11.37 0.17 -1.14
CA SER A 37 11.13 1.37 -1.95
C SER A 37 12.17 1.55 -3.05
N ARG A 38 13.46 1.33 -2.75
CA ARG A 38 14.55 1.39 -3.73
C ARG A 38 14.46 0.28 -4.75
N PHE A 39 14.13 -0.93 -4.32
CA PHE A 39 13.94 -2.08 -5.19
C PHE A 39 12.82 -1.82 -6.21
N LEU A 40 11.66 -1.33 -5.77
CA LEU A 40 10.55 -0.97 -6.67
C LEU A 40 10.99 0.09 -7.70
N LYS A 41 11.69 1.14 -7.25
CA LYS A 41 12.19 2.20 -8.13
C LYS A 41 13.20 1.67 -9.16
N ALA A 42 14.12 0.82 -8.74
CA ALA A 42 15.13 0.19 -9.60
C ALA A 42 14.50 -0.76 -10.64
N ASN A 43 13.37 -1.39 -10.30
CA ASN A 43 12.59 -2.23 -11.21
C ASN A 43 11.55 -1.44 -12.04
N ASN A 44 11.71 -0.12 -12.14
CA ASN A 44 10.85 0.78 -12.92
C ASN A 44 9.35 0.75 -12.53
N ILE A 45 9.04 0.37 -11.28
CA ILE A 45 7.68 0.48 -10.76
C ILE A 45 7.38 1.95 -10.52
N SER A 46 6.57 2.53 -11.39
CA SER A 46 6.16 3.93 -11.34
C SER A 46 4.99 4.12 -10.38
N ILE A 47 5.07 5.13 -9.53
CA ILE A 47 4.02 5.56 -8.61
C ILE A 47 3.91 7.08 -8.81
N ASP A 48 2.69 7.60 -8.88
CA ASP A 48 2.41 9.03 -9.03
C ASP A 48 1.59 9.62 -7.89
N TYR A 49 1.03 8.78 -7.01
CA TYR A 49 0.36 9.21 -5.79
C TYR A 49 0.50 8.20 -4.65
N LEU A 50 0.50 8.69 -3.41
CA LEU A 50 0.56 7.86 -2.21
C LEU A 50 -0.61 8.21 -1.29
N VAL A 51 -1.28 7.19 -0.75
CA VAL A 51 -2.32 7.35 0.28
C VAL A 51 -2.01 6.41 1.44
N SER A 52 -1.98 6.94 2.65
CA SER A 52 -1.58 6.17 3.83
C SER A 52 -2.64 6.14 4.91
N SER A 53 -2.77 5.02 5.62
CA SER A 53 -3.36 5.03 6.95
C SER A 53 -2.63 6.02 7.86
N PRO A 54 -3.33 6.81 8.68
CA PRO A 54 -2.69 7.79 9.56
C PRO A 54 -1.95 7.14 10.74
N ALA A 55 -2.12 5.84 11.00
CA ALA A 55 -1.39 5.13 12.06
C ALA A 55 0.13 5.22 11.84
N VAL A 56 0.88 5.45 12.92
CA VAL A 56 2.30 5.86 12.87
C VAL A 56 3.16 4.92 12.02
N ARG A 57 3.01 3.60 12.19
CA ARG A 57 3.75 2.60 11.40
C ARG A 57 3.46 2.64 9.90
N ALA A 58 2.20 2.85 9.49
CA ALA A 58 1.83 2.92 8.08
C ALA A 58 2.30 4.24 7.47
N LEU A 59 2.06 5.36 8.17
CA LEU A 59 2.49 6.69 7.76
C LEU A 59 4.02 6.78 7.64
N ASN A 60 4.78 6.21 8.57
CA ASN A 60 6.24 6.20 8.49
C ASN A 60 6.73 5.30 7.34
N THR A 61 6.07 4.18 7.06
CA THR A 61 6.38 3.36 5.89
C THR A 61 6.16 4.16 4.60
N CYS A 62 5.03 4.88 4.51
CA CYS A 62 4.73 5.78 3.38
C CYS A 62 5.80 6.87 3.22
N LYS A 63 6.18 7.55 4.30
CA LYS A 63 7.22 8.59 4.29
C LYS A 63 8.57 8.05 3.80
N ILE A 64 8.96 6.83 4.20
CA ILE A 64 10.18 6.19 3.72
C ILE A 64 10.10 5.91 2.21
N PHE A 65 8.98 5.39 1.72
CA PHE A 65 8.77 5.24 0.28
C PHE A 65 8.84 6.60 -0.44
N ASN A 66 8.27 7.64 0.16
CA ASN A 66 8.25 8.97 -0.43
C ASN A 66 9.65 9.60 -0.54
N GLN A 67 10.62 9.24 0.31
CA GLN A 67 12.01 9.67 0.13
C GLN A 67 12.61 9.17 -1.19
N THR A 68 12.13 8.04 -1.72
CA THR A 68 12.57 7.47 -3.00
C THR A 68 11.79 8.05 -4.18
N TYR A 69 10.49 8.32 -4.00
CA TYR A 69 9.61 8.72 -5.08
C TYR A 69 9.41 10.23 -5.23
N ASN A 70 9.55 11.00 -4.16
CA ASN A 70 9.40 12.46 -4.09
C ASN A 70 8.05 12.96 -4.65
N LEU A 71 6.96 12.46 -4.05
CA LEU A 71 5.58 12.72 -4.45
C LEU A 71 4.80 13.44 -3.34
N ASN A 72 3.64 13.97 -3.72
CA ASN A 72 2.61 14.33 -2.75
C ASN A 72 1.96 13.05 -2.19
N PHE A 73 1.51 13.13 -0.95
CA PHE A 73 0.77 12.06 -0.31
C PHE A 73 -0.30 12.62 0.62
N ASP A 74 -1.37 11.87 0.78
CA ASP A 74 -2.44 12.13 1.75
C ASP A 74 -2.59 10.97 2.73
N THR A 75 -3.39 11.21 3.77
CA THR A 75 -3.83 10.18 4.70
C THR A 75 -5.34 9.97 4.63
N ASP A 76 -5.77 8.73 4.77
CA ASP A 76 -7.20 8.38 4.88
C ASP A 76 -7.42 7.41 6.04
N GLU A 77 -8.29 7.79 6.98
CA GLU A 77 -8.63 6.99 8.16
C GLU A 77 -9.25 5.63 7.79
N LYS A 78 -9.92 5.53 6.64
CA LYS A 78 -10.50 4.29 6.13
C LYS A 78 -9.43 3.21 5.92
N LEU A 79 -8.15 3.59 5.77
CA LEU A 79 -7.04 2.66 5.59
C LEU A 79 -6.50 2.09 6.91
N TYR A 80 -6.97 2.52 8.09
CA TYR A 80 -6.64 1.91 9.38
C TYR A 80 -7.62 0.78 9.71
N ASN A 81 -7.13 -0.45 9.87
CA ASN A 81 -7.95 -1.67 10.01
C ASN A 81 -9.09 -1.77 8.96
N PRO A 82 -8.77 -1.67 7.66
CA PRO A 82 -9.79 -1.53 6.61
C PRO A 82 -10.56 -2.83 6.37
N SER A 83 -11.81 -2.69 5.95
CA SER A 83 -12.51 -3.69 5.13
C SER A 83 -12.20 -3.50 3.64
N GLU A 84 -12.64 -4.43 2.81
CA GLU A 84 -12.54 -4.36 1.34
C GLU A 84 -13.29 -3.11 0.82
N ARG A 85 -14.49 -2.85 1.35
CA ARG A 85 -15.28 -1.65 1.02
C ARG A 85 -14.59 -0.34 1.40
N ASN A 86 -13.74 -0.36 2.42
CA ASN A 86 -12.97 0.83 2.76
C ASN A 86 -11.96 1.14 1.65
N PHE A 87 -11.26 0.14 1.10
CA PHE A 87 -10.38 0.35 -0.05
C PHE A 87 -11.15 0.85 -1.27
N GLU A 88 -12.27 0.21 -1.62
CA GLU A 88 -13.14 0.66 -2.72
C GLU A 88 -13.53 2.12 -2.57
N SER A 89 -13.97 2.53 -1.37
CA SER A 89 -14.32 3.92 -1.11
C SER A 89 -13.14 4.88 -1.30
N VAL A 90 -11.93 4.54 -0.84
CA VAL A 90 -10.75 5.40 -1.07
C VAL A 90 -10.41 5.46 -2.55
N ILE A 91 -10.53 4.34 -3.28
CA ILE A 91 -10.28 4.28 -4.72
C ILE A 91 -11.26 5.21 -5.47
N TYR A 92 -12.55 5.18 -5.13
CA TYR A 92 -13.56 6.05 -5.76
C TYR A 92 -13.36 7.54 -5.53
N ASP A 93 -12.70 7.91 -4.43
CA ASP A 93 -12.41 9.30 -4.09
C ASP A 93 -11.13 9.82 -4.79
N LEU A 94 -10.39 8.99 -5.52
CA LEU A 94 -9.16 9.38 -6.21
C LEU A 94 -9.40 10.28 -7.43
N ASP A 95 -8.51 11.25 -7.62
CA ASP A 95 -8.45 12.07 -8.83
C ASP A 95 -7.94 11.24 -10.03
N ASN A 96 -8.68 11.28 -11.14
CA ASN A 96 -8.35 10.59 -12.38
C ASN A 96 -7.06 11.08 -13.04
N LYS A 97 -6.44 12.17 -12.58
CA LYS A 97 -5.08 12.55 -13.01
C LYS A 97 -4.01 11.54 -12.56
N HIS A 98 -4.26 10.79 -11.48
CA HIS A 98 -3.35 9.77 -10.97
C HIS A 98 -3.58 8.45 -11.69
N ASN A 99 -2.52 7.86 -12.22
CA ASN A 99 -2.57 6.58 -12.93
C ASN A 99 -1.98 5.44 -12.10
N SER A 100 -1.20 5.72 -11.06
CA SER A 100 -0.52 4.70 -10.27
C SER A 100 -0.43 5.10 -8.80
N VAL A 101 -1.34 4.55 -7.98
CA VAL A 101 -1.51 4.96 -6.58
C VAL A 101 -1.05 3.85 -5.65
N ALA A 102 -0.17 4.19 -4.70
CA ALA A 102 0.23 3.28 -3.64
C ALA A 102 -0.54 3.52 -2.34
N PHE A 103 -1.12 2.46 -1.78
CA PHE A 103 -1.87 2.46 -0.53
C PHE A 103 -1.06 1.80 0.58
N PHE A 104 -0.89 2.50 1.71
CA PHE A 104 -0.16 1.99 2.87
C PHE A 104 -1.13 1.64 3.98
N SER A 105 -1.25 0.35 4.31
CA SER A 105 -2.31 -0.14 5.18
C SER A 105 -1.90 -1.37 6.02
N HIS A 106 -2.87 -2.08 6.58
CA HIS A 106 -2.74 -3.07 7.65
C HIS A 106 -3.39 -4.40 7.26
N ASN A 107 -2.86 -5.48 7.85
CA ASN A 107 -3.57 -6.76 7.86
C ASN A 107 -4.67 -6.75 8.93
N ASN A 108 -5.74 -7.53 8.77
CA ASN A 108 -5.99 -8.47 7.65
C ASN A 108 -6.55 -7.79 6.39
N GLY A 109 -7.06 -6.57 6.51
CA GLY A 109 -7.81 -5.87 5.46
C GLY A 109 -7.09 -5.78 4.11
N ILE A 110 -5.80 -5.45 4.08
CA ILE A 110 -5.06 -5.35 2.82
C ILE A 110 -4.93 -6.70 2.10
N SER A 111 -4.75 -7.80 2.84
CA SER A 111 -4.71 -9.15 2.26
C SER A 111 -6.09 -9.55 1.74
N ASN A 112 -7.14 -9.27 2.51
CA ASN A 112 -8.50 -9.56 2.09
C ASN A 112 -8.89 -8.78 0.83
N PHE A 113 -8.55 -7.49 0.77
CA PHE A 113 -8.80 -6.67 -0.40
C PHE A 113 -8.04 -7.20 -1.62
N ALA A 114 -6.74 -7.52 -1.50
CA ALA A 114 -5.97 -8.12 -2.58
C ALA A 114 -6.61 -9.43 -3.11
N ASN A 115 -7.08 -10.29 -2.19
CA ASN A 115 -7.80 -11.53 -2.52
C ASN A 115 -9.16 -11.29 -3.17
N SER A 116 -9.80 -10.15 -2.92
CA SER A 116 -11.10 -9.82 -3.53
C SER A 116 -10.99 -9.38 -4.99
N ILE A 117 -9.80 -8.92 -5.41
CA ILE A 117 -9.56 -8.37 -6.76
C ILE A 117 -8.62 -9.25 -7.60
N SER A 118 -8.36 -10.48 -7.15
CA SER A 118 -7.42 -11.41 -7.77
C SER A 118 -7.86 -12.86 -7.55
N GLU A 119 -7.43 -13.75 -8.45
CA GLU A 119 -7.60 -15.20 -8.29
C GLU A 119 -6.53 -15.81 -7.37
N ASP A 120 -5.44 -15.08 -7.11
CA ASP A 120 -4.36 -15.51 -6.23
C ASP A 120 -4.70 -15.30 -4.75
N ILE A 121 -4.10 -16.12 -3.88
CA ILE A 121 -4.24 -15.99 -2.43
C ILE A 121 -3.00 -15.30 -1.86
N PHE A 122 -3.21 -14.10 -1.33
CA PHE A 122 -2.23 -13.26 -0.68
C PHE A 122 -2.32 -13.37 0.84
N HIS A 123 -1.13 -13.49 1.43
CA HIS A 123 -0.89 -13.22 2.84
C HIS A 123 0.27 -12.24 2.94
N PHE A 124 -0.05 -10.95 3.09
CA PHE A 124 0.99 -9.92 3.10
C PHE A 124 1.89 -10.07 4.33
N PRO A 125 3.21 -10.28 4.19
CA PRO A 125 4.13 -10.03 5.29
C PRO A 125 4.24 -8.52 5.54
N THR A 126 4.84 -8.13 6.67
CA THR A 126 5.19 -6.71 6.89
C THR A 126 6.06 -6.20 5.76
N CYS A 127 5.78 -5.01 5.24
CA CYS A 127 6.43 -4.44 4.06
C CYS A 127 6.26 -5.26 2.75
N GLY A 128 5.33 -6.21 2.70
CA GLY A 128 4.94 -6.87 1.46
C GLY A 128 4.23 -5.89 0.51
N VAL A 129 4.47 -6.04 -0.79
CA VAL A 129 3.94 -5.14 -1.83
C VAL A 129 3.35 -5.94 -2.99
N ALA A 130 2.09 -5.68 -3.34
CA ALA A 130 1.48 -6.19 -4.57
C ALA A 130 1.11 -5.06 -5.52
N GLY A 131 1.30 -5.27 -6.81
CA GLY A 131 0.86 -4.34 -7.85
C GLY A 131 -0.23 -4.95 -8.71
N PHE A 132 -1.29 -4.20 -8.96
CA PHE A 132 -2.39 -4.59 -9.84
C PHE A 132 -2.57 -3.55 -10.94
N GLU A 133 -2.85 -4.03 -12.15
CA GLU A 133 -3.31 -3.21 -13.26
C GLU A 133 -4.83 -3.33 -13.37
N ILE A 134 -5.49 -2.18 -13.54
CA ILE A 134 -6.93 -2.04 -13.64
C ILE A 134 -7.25 -1.48 -15.03
N ASP A 135 -8.06 -2.22 -15.78
CA ASP A 135 -8.49 -1.88 -17.13
C ASP A 135 -9.63 -0.85 -17.11
N CYS A 136 -9.31 0.36 -16.64
CA CYS A 136 -10.19 1.52 -16.64
C CYS A 136 -9.42 2.82 -16.89
N ASP A 137 -10.18 3.88 -17.23
CA ASP A 137 -9.67 5.25 -17.34
C ASP A 137 -10.14 6.13 -16.17
N SER A 138 -11.24 5.78 -15.52
CA SER A 138 -11.74 6.40 -14.29
C SER A 138 -11.66 5.45 -13.11
N TRP A 139 -11.28 5.97 -11.93
CA TRP A 139 -11.31 5.20 -10.69
C TRP A 139 -12.73 4.77 -10.29
N THR A 140 -13.75 5.52 -10.71
CA THR A 140 -15.17 5.17 -10.50
C THR A 140 -15.60 3.90 -11.23
N ASP A 141 -14.86 3.46 -12.24
CA ASP A 141 -15.17 2.25 -13.02
C ASP A 141 -14.49 0.99 -12.44
N PHE A 142 -13.86 1.11 -11.26
CA PHE A 142 -13.05 0.06 -10.64
C PHE A 142 -13.78 -1.28 -10.55
N ASP A 143 -15.04 -1.32 -10.08
CA ASP A 143 -15.78 -2.58 -9.89
C ASP A 143 -15.94 -3.38 -11.19
N GLY A 144 -16.29 -2.71 -12.29
CA GLY A 144 -16.54 -3.35 -13.58
C GLY A 144 -15.28 -3.67 -14.38
N ALA A 145 -14.14 -3.08 -14.02
CA ALA A 145 -12.89 -3.21 -14.76
C ALA A 145 -12.23 -4.58 -14.57
N ASN A 146 -11.50 -5.07 -15.58
CA ASN A 146 -10.63 -6.22 -15.40
C ASN A 146 -9.45 -5.85 -14.50
N LYS A 147 -9.09 -6.74 -13.56
CA LYS A 147 -7.92 -6.59 -12.69
C LYS A 147 -6.89 -7.66 -13.02
N LYS A 148 -5.62 -7.27 -13.09
CA LYS A 148 -4.51 -8.17 -13.37
C LYS A 148 -3.40 -7.97 -12.35
N LEU A 149 -2.95 -9.05 -11.71
CA LEU A 149 -1.74 -9.01 -10.89
C LEU A 149 -0.52 -8.73 -11.79
N LEU A 150 0.29 -7.75 -11.39
CA LEU A 150 1.56 -7.42 -12.04
C LEU A 150 2.74 -8.05 -11.32
N PHE A 151 2.76 -7.97 -9.98
CA PHE A 151 3.84 -8.48 -9.16
C PHE A 151 3.40 -8.63 -7.70
N PHE A 152 4.13 -9.47 -6.96
CA PHE A 152 4.08 -9.52 -5.50
C PHE A 152 5.50 -9.69 -4.96
N TYR A 153 5.94 -8.74 -4.13
CA TYR A 153 7.27 -8.70 -3.56
C TYR A 153 7.23 -8.74 -2.04
N GLU A 154 8.20 -9.45 -1.47
CA GLU A 154 8.33 -9.65 -0.03
C GLU A 154 9.76 -9.29 0.38
N PRO A 155 9.98 -8.59 1.51
CA PRO A 155 11.32 -8.13 1.90
C PRO A 155 12.37 -9.24 2.00
N GLY A 156 11.96 -10.46 2.38
CA GLY A 156 12.88 -11.61 2.48
C GLY A 156 13.19 -12.31 1.15
N LYS A 157 12.69 -11.80 0.01
CA LYS A 157 12.82 -12.41 -1.32
C LYS A 157 13.35 -11.43 -2.39
N ILE A 158 13.75 -10.24 -1.99
CA ILE A 158 14.31 -9.19 -2.86
C ILE A 158 15.78 -8.89 -2.53
#